data_AF-A0A940Z6Y6-F1
#
_entry.id   AF-A0A940Z6Y6-F1
#
_cell.length_a   1.000
_cell.length_b   1.000
_cell.length_c   1.000
_cell.angle_alpha   90.00
_cell.angle_beta   90.00
_cell.angle_gamma   90.00
#
_symmetry.space_group_name_H-M   'P 1'
#
loop_
_entity.id
_entity.type
_entity.pdbx_description
1 polymer ?
#
loop_
_entity_poly.entity_id
_entity_poly.type
_entity_poly.pdbx_seq_one_letter_code
_entity_poly.pdbx_strand_id
1 'polypeptide(L)'
;MKLTPILSLNAIIWIALGIAYALFGYLMLNLFGIPDIPENSQAGLLLYNNILAFARMYGATLITLGFLLYSIRSLPASTQIAPETRRGIVFSLALGNAIAAFIAVIEQFRTWQSLGGWVMVLVPAVFFAIYVYFLATGFKVDND
;
A
#
# COMPACT_ATOMS: atom_id res chain seq x y z
N MET A 1 18.13 -8.97 -10.30
CA MET A 1 17.85 -7.55 -10.00
C MET A 1 18.27 -7.23 -8.58
N LYS A 2 18.53 -5.95 -8.26
CA LYS A 2 18.72 -5.48 -6.88
C LYS A 2 17.35 -5.29 -6.23
N LEU A 3 17.25 -5.58 -4.94
CA LEU A 3 15.99 -5.48 -4.20
C LEU A 3 15.74 -4.03 -3.72
N THR A 4 16.81 -3.28 -3.44
CA THR A 4 16.79 -1.89 -2.96
C THR A 4 15.94 -0.94 -3.83
N PRO A 5 16.04 -0.93 -5.16
CA PRO A 5 15.22 -0.06 -6.01
C PRO A 5 13.74 -0.42 -5.95
N ILE A 6 13.41 -1.71 -5.84
CA ILE A 6 12.02 -2.19 -5.77
C ILE A 6 11.38 -1.78 -4.44
N LEU A 7 12.09 -1.95 -3.33
CA LEU A 7 11.67 -1.46 -2.01
C LEU A 7 11.46 0.05 -2.01
N SER A 8 12.37 0.80 -2.65
CA SER A 8 12.27 2.25 -2.76
C SER A 8 11.03 2.66 -3.57
N LEU A 9 10.78 2.00 -4.70
CA LEU A 9 9.59 2.25 -5.50
C LEU A 9 8.31 1.91 -4.73
N ASN A 10 8.29 0.77 -4.03
CA ASN A 10 7.18 0.37 -3.19
C ASN A 10 6.88 1.41 -2.11
N ALA A 11 7.91 1.87 -1.40
CA ALA A 11 7.81 2.93 -0.42
C ALA A 11 7.22 4.22 -1.02
N ILE A 12 7.76 4.68 -2.15
CA ILE A 12 7.30 5.91 -2.81
C ILE A 12 5.84 5.81 -3.23
N ILE A 13 5.41 4.66 -3.77
CA ILE A 13 4.02 4.45 -4.17
C ILE A 13 3.09 4.51 -2.96
N TRP A 14 3.42 3.86 -1.84
CA TRP A 14 2.60 3.96 -0.63
C TRP A 14 2.55 5.36 -0.04
N ILE A 15 3.67 6.10 -0.06
CA ILE A 15 3.70 7.50 0.36
C ILE A 15 2.78 8.34 -0.55
N ALA A 16 2.90 8.19 -1.87
CA ALA A 16 2.11 8.95 -2.83
C ALA A 16 0.61 8.67 -2.68
N LEU A 17 0.22 7.39 -2.61
CA LEU A 17 -1.17 7.00 -2.35
C LEU A 17 -1.64 7.52 -1.00
N GLY A 18 -0.82 7.42 0.04
CA GLY A 18 -1.15 7.88 1.37
C GLY A 18 -1.36 9.40 1.46
N ILE A 19 -0.49 10.20 0.81
CA ILE A 19 -0.67 11.65 0.66
C ILE A 19 -1.99 11.93 -0.06
N ALA A 20 -2.27 11.16 -1.11
CA ALA A 20 -3.45 11.35 -1.91
C ALA A 20 -4.75 11.09 -1.12
N TYR A 21 -4.80 10.06 -0.28
CA TYR A 21 -5.91 9.82 0.65
C TYR A 21 -5.98 10.81 1.83
N ALA A 22 -4.84 11.18 2.39
CA ALA A 22 -4.79 12.04 3.57
C ALA A 22 -5.17 13.50 3.25
N LEU A 23 -4.67 14.04 2.14
CA LEU A 23 -4.88 15.43 1.75
C LEU A 23 -6.07 15.62 0.81
N PHE A 24 -6.32 14.64 -0.08
CA PHE A 24 -7.38 14.73 -1.09
C PHE A 24 -8.48 13.70 -0.83
N GLY A 25 -8.78 13.42 0.44
CA GLY A 25 -9.80 12.46 0.85
C GLY A 25 -11.12 12.60 0.07
N TYR A 26 -11.63 13.82 -0.11
CA TYR A 26 -12.85 14.07 -0.90
C TYR A 26 -12.73 13.61 -2.37
N LEU A 27 -11.66 14.02 -3.05
CA LEU A 27 -11.40 13.61 -4.43
C LEU A 27 -11.23 12.09 -4.54
N MET A 28 -10.56 11.50 -3.56
CA MET A 28 -10.36 10.06 -3.50
C MET A 28 -11.68 9.33 -3.34
N LEU A 29 -12.53 9.71 -2.39
CA LEU A 29 -13.83 9.06 -2.16
C LEU A 29 -14.71 9.07 -3.43
N ASN A 30 -14.65 10.14 -4.21
CA ASN A 30 -15.33 10.23 -5.49
C ASN A 30 -14.75 9.23 -6.53
N LEU A 31 -13.42 9.06 -6.57
CA LEU A 31 -12.78 8.00 -7.37
C LEU A 31 -13.16 6.58 -6.93
N PHE A 32 -13.65 6.41 -5.70
CA PHE A 32 -14.18 5.16 -5.16
C PHE A 32 -15.71 5.01 -5.32
N GLY A 33 -16.36 5.85 -6.12
CA GLY A 33 -17.79 5.75 -6.43
C GLY A 33 -18.71 6.08 -5.26
N ILE A 34 -18.20 6.74 -4.21
CA ILE A 34 -19.01 7.13 -3.05
C ILE A 34 -19.81 8.39 -3.45
N PRO A 35 -21.16 8.32 -3.48
CA PRO A 35 -21.99 9.43 -3.93
C PRO A 35 -21.89 10.64 -2.99
N ASP A 36 -22.17 11.83 -3.53
CA ASP A 36 -22.28 13.04 -2.72
C ASP A 36 -23.36 12.85 -1.64
N ILE A 37 -22.94 12.97 -0.38
CA ILE A 37 -23.83 12.81 0.77
C ILE A 37 -24.54 14.14 1.00
N PRO A 38 -25.89 14.18 1.07
CA PRO A 38 -26.62 15.42 1.31
C PRO A 38 -26.20 16.06 2.65
N GLU A 39 -25.50 17.18 2.57
CA GLU A 39 -25.03 17.95 3.74
C GLU A 39 -26.18 18.64 4.50
N ASN A 40 -27.38 18.65 3.93
CA ASN A 40 -28.57 19.29 4.47
C ASN A 40 -29.23 18.52 5.63
N SER A 41 -28.71 17.36 6.01
CA SER A 41 -29.18 16.60 7.17
C SER A 41 -28.05 16.32 8.16
N GLN A 42 -28.35 16.37 9.46
CA GLN A 42 -27.37 16.08 10.51
C GLN A 42 -26.81 14.65 10.40
N ALA A 43 -27.63 13.70 9.96
CA ALA A 43 -27.19 12.33 9.68
C ALA A 43 -26.23 12.24 8.49
N GLY A 44 -26.49 13.01 7.42
CA GLY A 44 -25.59 13.11 6.27
C GLY A 44 -24.23 13.72 6.63
N LEU A 45 -24.22 14.78 7.42
CA LEU A 45 -22.98 15.42 7.88
C LEU A 45 -22.14 14.48 8.77
N LEU A 46 -22.78 13.70 9.64
CA LEU A 46 -22.07 12.72 10.49
C LEU A 46 -21.45 11.60 9.64
N LEU A 47 -22.21 11.05 8.69
CA LEU A 47 -21.72 10.02 7.78
C LEU A 47 -20.54 10.56 6.94
N TYR A 48 -20.66 11.78 6.44
CA TYR A 48 -19.61 12.47 5.69
C TYR A 48 -18.31 12.58 6.49
N ASN A 49 -18.37 13.07 7.73
CA ASN A 49 -17.20 13.22 8.59
C ASN A 49 -16.53 11.89 8.92
N ASN A 50 -17.32 10.83 9.12
CA ASN A 50 -16.78 9.48 9.37
C ASN A 50 -16.01 8.93 8.17
N ILE A 51 -16.54 9.11 6.95
CA ILE A 51 -15.88 8.65 5.73
C ILE A 51 -14.60 9.46 5.48
N LEU A 52 -14.63 10.77 5.70
CA LEU A 52 -13.44 11.62 5.58
C LEU A 52 -12.36 11.27 6.62
N ALA A 53 -12.77 11.00 7.87
CA ALA A 53 -11.87 10.55 8.92
C ALA A 53 -11.21 9.20 8.56
N PHE A 54 -12.00 8.25 8.03
CA PHE A 54 -11.49 6.98 7.53
C PHE A 54 -10.46 7.19 6.41
N ALA A 55 -10.77 8.00 5.40
CA ALA A 55 -9.85 8.28 4.30
C ALA A 55 -8.52 8.87 4.81
N ARG A 56 -8.58 9.78 5.78
CA ARG A 56 -7.38 10.39 6.39
C ARG A 56 -6.56 9.40 7.19
N MET A 57 -7.21 8.58 8.01
CA MET A 57 -6.53 7.54 8.79
C MET A 57 -5.88 6.50 7.88
N TYR A 58 -6.60 6.05 6.86
CA TYR A 58 -6.06 5.13 5.86
C TYR A 58 -4.86 5.74 5.14
N GLY A 59 -4.97 6.99 4.70
CA GLY A 59 -3.87 7.74 4.09
C GLY A 59 -2.64 7.82 5.01
N ALA A 60 -2.83 8.16 6.28
CA ALA A 60 -1.76 8.18 7.27
C ALA A 60 -1.10 6.82 7.44
N THR A 61 -1.87 5.72 7.49
CA THR A 61 -1.33 4.36 7.53
C THR A 61 -0.46 4.05 6.33
N LEU A 62 -0.89 4.39 5.11
CA LEU A 62 -0.11 4.18 3.89
C LEU A 62 1.20 4.99 3.91
N ILE A 63 1.16 6.25 4.35
CA ILE A 63 2.35 7.09 4.51
C ILE A 63 3.33 6.44 5.49
N THR A 64 2.86 6.00 6.66
CA THR A 64 3.69 5.34 7.67
C THR A 64 4.33 4.06 7.13
N LEU A 65 3.57 3.21 6.43
CA LEU A 65 4.10 2.01 5.79
C LEU A 65 5.15 2.35 4.74
N GLY A 66 4.90 3.38 3.93
CA GLY A 66 5.85 3.85 2.94
C GLY A 66 7.17 4.34 3.55
N PHE A 67 7.12 5.13 4.62
CA PHE A 67 8.32 5.53 5.35
C PHE A 67 9.05 4.36 6.02
N LEU A 68 8.31 3.39 6.57
CA LEU A 68 8.89 2.18 7.13
C LEU A 68 9.62 1.36 6.06
N LEU A 69 9.01 1.17 4.88
CA LEU A 69 9.66 0.49 3.76
C LEU A 69 10.89 1.25 3.28
N TYR A 70 10.80 2.57 3.23
CA TYR A 70 11.93 3.42 2.85
C TYR A 70 13.08 3.29 3.85
N SER A 71 12.81 3.25 5.14
CA SER A 71 13.86 3.15 6.17
C SER A 71 14.58 1.81 6.14
N ILE A 72 13.87 0.70 5.84
CA ILE A 72 14.45 -0.65 5.79
C ILE A 72 15.01 -1.04 4.42
N ARG A 73 14.91 -0.17 3.40
CA ARG A 73 15.17 -0.53 1.99
C ARG A 73 16.55 -1.12 1.70
N SER A 74 17.56 -0.76 2.49
CA SER A 74 18.94 -1.24 2.35
C SER A 74 19.24 -2.50 3.17
N LEU A 75 18.42 -2.86 4.16
CA LEU A 75 18.68 -4.00 5.04
C LEU A 75 18.77 -5.33 4.27
N PRO A 76 17.83 -5.66 3.36
CA PRO A 76 17.92 -6.89 2.59
C PRO A 76 19.14 -6.96 1.66
N ALA A 77 19.73 -5.81 1.32
CA ALA A 77 20.90 -5.72 0.46
C ALA A 77 22.23 -5.65 1.24
N SER A 78 22.19 -5.55 2.57
CA SER A 78 23.39 -5.47 3.42
C SER A 78 24.04 -6.84 3.59
N THR A 79 25.35 -6.93 3.37
CA THR A 79 26.16 -8.13 3.63
C THR A 79 26.18 -8.55 5.10
N GLN A 80 25.90 -7.61 6.02
CA GLN A 80 25.97 -7.80 7.47
C GLN A 80 24.80 -8.61 8.05
N ILE A 81 23.71 -8.77 7.30
CA ILE A 81 22.53 -9.52 7.75
C ILE A 81 22.63 -10.98 7.29
N ALA A 82 22.28 -11.94 8.15
CA ALA A 82 22.24 -13.35 7.80
C ALA A 82 21.30 -13.62 6.60
N PRO A 83 21.66 -14.51 5.65
CA PRO A 83 20.83 -14.79 4.47
C PRO A 83 19.39 -15.21 4.80
N GLU A 84 19.21 -15.98 5.87
CA GLU A 84 17.89 -16.42 6.35
C GLU A 84 17.01 -15.24 6.78
N THR A 85 17.57 -14.28 7.52
CA THR A 85 16.87 -13.07 7.94
C THR A 85 16.46 -12.22 6.74
N ARG A 86 17.33 -12.09 5.72
CA ARG A 86 16.97 -11.36 4.49
C ARG A 86 15.80 -12.03 3.78
N ARG A 87 15.83 -13.36 3.66
CA ARG A 87 14.73 -14.12 3.06
C ARG A 87 13.45 -13.99 3.88
N GLY A 88 13.55 -13.95 5.21
CA GLY A 88 12.44 -13.66 6.12
C GLY A 88 11.83 -12.28 5.88
N ILE A 89 12.64 -11.24 5.69
CA ILE A 89 12.15 -9.89 5.34
C ILE A 89 11.37 -9.92 4.02
N VAL A 90 11.93 -10.51 2.96
CA VAL A 90 11.26 -10.60 1.65
C VAL A 90 9.96 -11.40 1.74
N PHE A 91 9.96 -12.49 2.51
CA PHE A 91 8.76 -13.29 2.75
C PHE A 91 7.67 -12.49 3.46
N SER A 92 8.01 -11.74 4.51
CA SER A 92 7.06 -10.86 5.21
C SER A 92 6.50 -9.78 4.29
N LEU A 93 7.32 -9.22 3.39
CA LEU A 93 6.86 -8.27 2.38
C LEU A 93 5.91 -8.90 1.37
N ALA A 94 6.21 -10.12 0.89
CA ALA A 94 5.31 -10.87 0.02
C ALA A 94 3.97 -11.12 0.72
N LEU A 95 4.01 -11.64 1.95
CA LEU A 95 2.81 -11.96 2.71
C LEU A 95 1.95 -10.72 3.01
N GLY A 96 2.58 -9.62 3.44
CA GLY A 96 1.88 -8.36 3.68
C GLY A 96 1.16 -7.84 2.43
N ASN A 97 1.81 -7.92 1.26
CA ASN A 97 1.22 -7.53 -0.02
C ASN A 97 0.12 -8.52 -0.47
N ALA A 98 0.26 -9.81 -0.20
CA ALA A 98 -0.79 -10.79 -0.48
C ALA A 98 -2.06 -10.52 0.32
N ILE A 99 -1.92 -10.24 1.62
CA ILE A 99 -3.03 -9.90 2.51
C ILE A 99 -3.68 -8.59 2.04
N ALA A 100 -2.88 -7.56 1.75
CA ALA A 100 -3.39 -6.28 1.25
C ALA A 100 -4.16 -6.44 -0.07
N ALA A 101 -3.63 -7.21 -1.02
CA ALA A 101 -4.30 -7.50 -2.29
C ALA A 101 -5.62 -8.26 -2.09
N PHE A 102 -5.63 -9.26 -1.21
CA PHE A 102 -6.83 -10.03 -0.91
C PHE A 102 -7.94 -9.15 -0.31
N ILE A 103 -7.61 -8.32 0.68
CA ILE A 103 -8.55 -7.37 1.28
C ILE A 103 -9.03 -6.37 0.22
N ALA A 104 -8.12 -5.82 -0.59
CA ALA A 104 -8.46 -4.88 -1.66
C ALA A 104 -9.41 -5.50 -2.70
N VAL A 105 -9.27 -6.79 -3.02
CA VAL A 105 -10.20 -7.48 -3.92
C VAL A 105 -11.59 -7.58 -3.30
N ILE A 106 -11.70 -7.93 -2.02
CA ILE A 106 -12.99 -7.98 -1.32
C ILE A 106 -13.65 -6.59 -1.35
N GLU A 107 -12.90 -5.55 -0.99
CA GLU A 107 -13.39 -4.17 -1.01
C GLU A 107 -13.74 -3.70 -2.41
N GLN A 108 -13.01 -4.14 -3.45
CA GLN A 108 -13.32 -3.79 -4.83
C GLN A 108 -14.69 -4.28 -5.26
N PHE A 109 -15.06 -5.51 -4.90
CA PHE A 109 -16.35 -6.08 -5.30
C PHE A 109 -17.50 -5.66 -4.37
N ARG A 110 -17.21 -5.32 -3.11
CA ARG A 110 -18.25 -4.96 -2.12
C ARG A 110 -18.52 -3.46 -2.01
N THR A 111 -17.47 -2.65 -2.05
CA THR A 111 -17.53 -1.25 -1.62
C THR A 111 -17.14 -0.30 -2.75
N TRP A 112 -15.96 -0.52 -3.37
CA TRP A 112 -15.37 0.47 -4.27
C TRP A 112 -15.93 0.44 -5.68
N GLN A 113 -16.07 -0.74 -6.28
CA GLN A 113 -16.62 -0.98 -7.63
C GLN A 113 -16.18 0.05 -8.69
N SER A 114 -14.93 0.49 -8.62
CA SER A 114 -14.43 1.67 -9.33
C SER A 114 -13.01 1.47 -9.86
N LEU A 115 -12.55 2.40 -10.69
CA LEU A 115 -11.18 2.41 -11.20
C LEU A 115 -10.16 2.65 -10.07
N GLY A 116 -10.47 3.52 -9.10
CA GLY A 116 -9.61 3.76 -7.94
C GLY A 116 -9.38 2.49 -7.13
N GLY A 117 -10.43 1.70 -6.93
CA GLY A 117 -10.31 0.42 -6.24
C GLY A 117 -9.51 -0.63 -7.01
N TRP A 118 -9.58 -0.65 -8.34
CA TRP A 118 -8.67 -1.49 -9.14
C TRP A 118 -7.20 -1.11 -8.97
N VAL A 119 -6.88 0.18 -8.83
CA VAL A 119 -5.49 0.61 -8.53
C VAL A 119 -5.04 0.05 -7.19
N MET A 120 -5.90 0.12 -6.17
CA MET A 120 -5.62 -0.40 -4.82
C MET A 120 -5.51 -1.93 -4.76
N VAL A 121 -6.10 -2.65 -5.72
CA VAL A 121 -5.88 -4.08 -5.93
C VAL A 121 -4.53 -4.33 -6.61
N LEU A 122 -4.26 -3.61 -7.70
CA LEU A 122 -3.11 -3.89 -8.56
C LEU A 122 -1.77 -3.59 -7.89
N VAL A 123 -1.68 -2.50 -7.14
CA VAL A 123 -0.43 -2.09 -6.46
C VAL A 123 0.12 -3.20 -5.54
N PRO A 124 -0.62 -3.68 -4.53
CA PRO A 124 -0.14 -4.77 -3.68
C PRO A 124 -0.01 -6.09 -4.44
N ALA A 125 -0.87 -6.40 -5.42
CA ALA A 125 -0.77 -7.62 -6.21
C ALA A 125 0.54 -7.69 -7.04
N VAL A 126 0.93 -6.59 -7.67
CA VAL A 126 2.18 -6.48 -8.43
C VAL A 126 3.38 -6.65 -7.49
N PHE A 127 3.39 -5.97 -6.34
CA PHE A 127 4.48 -6.13 -5.38
C PHE A 127 4.56 -7.52 -4.77
N PHE A 128 3.42 -8.16 -4.50
CA PHE A 128 3.38 -9.56 -4.12
C PHE A 128 4.08 -10.44 -5.16
N ALA A 129 3.69 -10.32 -6.44
CA ALA A 129 4.30 -11.10 -7.53
C ALA A 129 5.81 -10.86 -7.64
N ILE A 130 6.26 -9.60 -7.51
CA ILE A 130 7.68 -9.24 -7.53
C ILE A 130 8.44 -9.88 -6.36
N TYR A 131 7.90 -9.84 -5.14
CA TYR A 131 8.57 -10.44 -3.98
C TYR A 131 8.59 -11.97 -4.02
N VAL A 132 7.51 -12.60 -4.51
CA VAL A 132 7.50 -14.04 -4.78
C VAL A 132 8.56 -14.42 -5.81
N TYR A 133 8.70 -13.64 -6.89
CA TYR A 133 9.76 -13.83 -7.87
C TYR A 133 11.15 -13.78 -7.22
N PHE A 134 11.42 -12.79 -6.37
CA PHE A 134 12.69 -12.71 -5.64
C PHE A 134 12.93 -13.85 -4.65
N LEU A 135 11.87 -14.37 -4.01
CA LEU A 135 11.99 -15.56 -3.16
C LEU A 135 12.32 -16.83 -3.97
N ALA A 136 11.82 -16.93 -5.20
CA ALA A 136 12.05 -18.07 -6.08
C ALA A 136 13.42 -18.03 -6.76
N THR A 137 13.86 -16.86 -7.26
CA THR A 137 15.10 -16.73 -8.05
C THR A 137 16.30 -16.23 -7.24
N GLY A 138 16.08 -15.79 -6.00
CA GLY A 138 17.07 -15.01 -5.24
C GLY A 138 17.23 -13.59 -5.78
N PHE A 139 18.05 -12.79 -5.09
CA PHE A 139 18.33 -11.39 -5.42
C PHE A 139 19.81 -11.06 -5.21
N LYS A 140 20.29 -10.03 -5.92
CA LYS A 140 21.67 -9.55 -5.78
C LYS A 140 21.78 -8.67 -4.54
N VAL A 141 22.82 -8.95 -3.75
CA VAL A 141 23.28 -8.11 -2.63
C VAL A 141 23.98 -6.89 -3.24
N ASP A 142 23.78 -5.72 -2.64
CA ASP A 142 24.56 -4.55 -3.05
C ASP A 142 25.97 -4.75 -2.48
N ASN A 143 26.97 -4.88 -3.35
CA ASN A 143 28.36 -4.81 -2.91
C ASN A 143 28.64 -3.35 -2.56
N ASP A 144 29.00 -3.11 -1.29
CA ASP A 144 29.52 -1.82 -0.83
C ASP A 144 30.80 -1.45 -1.60
#